data_AF-A0A9X2Z604-F1
#
_entry.id   AF-A0A9X2Z604-F1
#
_cell.length_a   1.000
_cell.length_b   1.000
_cell.length_c   1.000
_cell.angle_alpha   90.00
_cell.angle_beta   90.00
_cell.angle_gamma   90.00
#
_symmetry.space_group_name_H-M   'P 1'
#
loop_
_entity.id
_entity.type
_entity.pdbx_description
1 polymer ?
#
loop_
_entity_poly.entity_id
_entity_poly.type
_entity_poly.pdbx_seq_one_letter_code
_entity_poly.pdbx_strand_id
1 'polypeptide(L)'
;MDDQHAIVFAMFDSATGVFGYTWILEWSTTSFYLKTTYKPLQLTKVSLHGPDPRHVGKQHFRLDFEHLGPAAKAIAHGGGWSVSENHQLPLFFRGRAVNKRTVHVARFSATSDMFVKGVPSAPMPTMKRKATLHAIVAAPAQSKATHVDIFLSNVRPYWKNESKLRARDAGMGPIVNSAGMYLTAINYQRPTLEQPDPFGDVRGGVPIAECVRGIGAKVDPAGFLWMCEKLMPRSHVASTSLPPPPRGAPPARPSPAC
;
A
#
# COMPACT_ATOMS: atom_id res chain seq x y z
N MET A 1 -12.00 18.27 7.68
CA MET A 1 -11.28 16.99 7.55
C MET A 1 -11.27 16.51 8.95
N ASP A 2 -12.12 15.53 9.17
CA ASP A 2 -12.63 15.17 10.49
C ASP A 2 -11.81 13.97 10.99
N ASP A 3 -11.77 13.78 12.30
CA ASP A 3 -11.03 12.66 12.89
C ASP A 3 -11.64 11.32 12.46
N GLN A 4 -10.77 10.37 12.12
CA GLN A 4 -11.14 9.06 11.60
C GLN A 4 -10.59 7.95 12.50
N HIS A 5 -11.40 6.90 12.71
CA HIS A 5 -10.92 5.70 13.38
C HIS A 5 -10.10 4.81 12.42
N ALA A 6 -10.61 4.64 11.21
CA ALA A 6 -9.91 4.01 10.10
C ALA A 6 -10.42 4.57 8.77
N ILE A 7 -9.55 4.54 7.77
CA ILE A 7 -9.83 5.03 6.42
C ILE A 7 -9.74 3.83 5.48
N VAL A 8 -10.78 3.62 4.69
CA VAL A 8 -10.76 2.71 3.54
C VAL A 8 -10.75 3.55 2.27
N PHE A 9 -9.88 3.21 1.33
CA PHE A 9 -9.92 3.83 0.01
C PHE A 9 -9.64 2.83 -1.12
N ALA A 10 -10.18 3.12 -2.29
CA ALA A 10 -9.84 2.42 -3.54
C ALA A 10 -9.80 3.43 -4.68
N MET A 11 -8.96 3.16 -5.69
CA MET A 11 -9.01 3.92 -6.94
C MET A 11 -10.10 3.33 -7.86
N PHE A 12 -10.83 4.17 -8.58
CA PHE A 12 -11.91 3.73 -9.46
C PHE A 12 -11.97 4.58 -10.73
N ASP A 13 -12.13 3.90 -11.86
CA ASP A 13 -12.44 4.53 -13.14
C ASP A 13 -13.90 4.26 -13.52
N SER A 14 -14.71 5.32 -13.59
CA SER A 14 -16.14 5.19 -13.91
C SER A 14 -16.41 4.82 -15.36
N ALA A 15 -15.50 5.12 -16.29
CA ALA A 15 -15.69 4.86 -17.71
C ALA A 15 -15.50 3.37 -18.04
N THR A 16 -14.51 2.72 -17.42
CA THR A 16 -14.19 1.30 -17.63
C THR A 16 -14.78 0.38 -16.56
N GLY A 17 -15.24 0.93 -15.44
CA GLY A 17 -15.73 0.17 -14.29
C GLY A 17 -14.62 -0.56 -13.53
N VAL A 18 -13.36 -0.21 -13.75
CA VAL A 18 -12.20 -0.89 -13.16
C VAL A 18 -11.89 -0.30 -11.79
N PHE A 19 -11.82 -1.17 -10.78
CA PHE A 19 -11.30 -0.85 -9.45
C PHE A 19 -9.82 -1.21 -9.33
N GLY A 20 -9.07 -0.32 -8.66
CA GLY A 20 -7.79 -0.65 -8.03
C GLY A 20 -7.99 -1.39 -6.72
N TYR A 21 -6.91 -1.86 -6.11
CA TYR A 21 -7.01 -2.55 -4.83
C TYR A 21 -7.55 -1.63 -3.74
N THR A 22 -8.40 -2.20 -2.89
CA THR A 22 -8.90 -1.51 -1.71
C THR A 22 -7.87 -1.59 -0.59
N TRP A 23 -7.55 -0.44 -0.01
CA TRP A 23 -6.61 -0.29 1.10
C TRP A 23 -7.34 0.18 2.36
N ILE A 24 -6.84 -0.23 3.51
CA ILE A 24 -7.26 0.24 4.82
C ILE A 24 -6.06 0.80 5.58
N LEU A 25 -6.24 2.02 6.10
CA LEU A 25 -5.36 2.67 7.06
C LEU A 25 -6.04 2.57 8.43
N GLU A 26 -5.35 2.04 9.40
CA GLU A 26 -5.88 1.84 10.74
C GLU A 26 -4.78 2.00 11.80
N TRP A 27 -5.18 2.00 13.06
CA TRP A 27 -4.25 2.03 14.19
C TRP A 27 -4.58 0.92 15.19
N SER A 28 -3.57 0.55 15.98
CA SER A 28 -3.76 -0.20 17.23
C SER A 28 -2.70 0.27 18.20
N THR A 29 -3.13 0.59 19.43
CA THR A 29 -2.28 1.19 20.47
C THR A 29 -1.46 2.36 19.92
N THR A 30 -0.14 2.21 19.84
CA THR A 30 0.82 3.26 19.47
C THR A 30 1.27 3.18 18.02
N SER A 31 0.67 2.28 17.23
CA SER A 31 1.13 1.95 15.86
C SER A 31 0.04 2.16 14.83
N PHE A 32 0.45 2.45 13.59
CA PHE A 32 -0.44 2.47 12.43
C PHE A 32 -0.15 1.30 11.50
N TYR A 33 -1.17 0.89 10.74
CA TYR A 33 -1.07 -0.17 9.76
C TYR A 33 -1.72 0.22 8.45
N LEU A 34 -1.06 -0.17 7.35
CA LEU A 34 -1.59 -0.04 6.00
C LEU A 34 -1.68 -1.43 5.41
N LYS A 35 -2.89 -1.84 5.06
CA LYS A 35 -3.20 -3.19 4.58
C LYS A 35 -4.11 -3.10 3.38
N THR A 36 -4.03 -4.06 2.48
CA THR A 36 -5.07 -4.27 1.47
C THR A 36 -6.21 -5.09 2.07
N THR A 37 -7.44 -4.89 1.58
CA THR A 37 -8.56 -5.77 1.93
C THR A 37 -8.69 -6.95 0.97
N TYR A 38 -7.83 -7.08 -0.04
CA TYR A 38 -7.85 -8.20 -0.96
C TYR A 38 -7.17 -9.41 -0.33
N LYS A 39 -7.94 -10.49 -0.06
CA LYS A 39 -7.46 -11.67 0.70
C LYS A 39 -6.10 -12.21 0.26
N PRO A 40 -5.81 -12.35 -1.05
CA PRO A 40 -4.48 -12.77 -1.50
C PRO A 40 -3.36 -11.85 -1.00
N LEU A 41 -3.55 -10.54 -1.02
CA LEU A 41 -2.52 -9.58 -0.65
C LEU A 41 -2.59 -9.15 0.83
N GLN A 42 -3.62 -9.56 1.59
CA GLN A 42 -3.88 -9.13 2.98
C GLN A 42 -2.75 -9.45 3.94
N LEU A 43 -1.93 -10.45 3.62
CA LEU A 43 -0.80 -10.86 4.45
C LEU A 43 0.31 -9.83 4.45
N THR A 44 0.36 -8.97 3.44
CA THR A 44 1.34 -7.90 3.39
C THR A 44 0.83 -6.70 4.18
N LYS A 45 1.70 -6.22 5.05
CA LYS A 45 1.36 -5.17 6.02
C LYS A 45 2.49 -4.18 6.12
N VAL A 46 2.17 -2.91 5.91
CA VAL A 46 3.06 -1.83 6.35
C VAL A 46 2.74 -1.55 7.80
N SER A 47 3.75 -1.61 8.66
CA SER A 47 3.64 -1.26 10.08
C SER A 47 4.46 -0.02 10.36
N LEU A 48 3.82 0.97 11.00
CA LEU A 48 4.44 2.23 11.37
C LEU A 48 4.49 2.32 12.91
N HIS A 49 5.64 1.94 13.48
CA HIS A 49 5.89 2.02 14.90
C HIS A 49 6.65 3.33 15.17
N GLY A 50 5.95 4.32 15.72
CA GLY A 50 6.58 5.56 16.19
C GLY A 50 7.14 5.42 17.61
N PRO A 51 7.60 6.52 18.21
CA PRO A 51 8.05 6.53 19.59
C PRO A 51 6.93 6.08 20.54
N ASP A 52 7.22 5.05 21.34
CA ASP A 52 6.32 4.51 22.37
C ASP A 52 7.06 4.48 23.71
N PRO A 53 6.58 5.18 24.76
CA PRO A 53 7.20 5.16 26.09
C PRO A 53 7.31 3.75 26.69
N ARG A 54 6.43 2.81 26.30
CA ARG A 54 6.46 1.42 26.76
C ARG A 54 7.49 0.57 26.02
N HIS A 55 7.96 1.02 24.86
CA HIS A 55 8.89 0.30 23.97
C HIS A 55 9.98 1.22 23.43
N VAL A 56 10.72 1.87 24.32
CA VAL A 56 11.76 2.84 23.97
C VAL A 56 12.79 2.22 23.01
N GLY A 57 13.10 2.94 21.93
CA GLY A 57 14.09 2.52 20.93
C GLY A 57 13.58 1.49 19.91
N LYS A 58 12.31 1.06 19.99
CA LYS A 58 11.71 0.09 19.05
C LYS A 58 10.96 0.73 17.88
N GLN A 59 11.07 2.05 17.69
CA GLN A 59 10.48 2.75 16.55
C GLN A 59 11.09 2.26 15.23
N HIS A 60 10.24 1.90 14.28
CA HIS A 60 10.63 1.47 12.94
C HIS A 60 9.43 1.49 11.99
N PHE A 61 9.69 1.67 10.69
CA PHE A 61 8.71 1.41 9.65
C PHE A 61 9.16 0.20 8.84
N ARG A 62 8.21 -0.70 8.56
CA ARG A 62 8.49 -1.89 7.76
C ARG A 62 7.31 -2.31 6.90
N LEU A 63 7.62 -2.84 5.72
CA LEU A 63 6.73 -3.68 4.94
C LEU A 63 7.13 -5.14 5.19
N ASP A 64 6.18 -5.99 5.56
CA ASP A 64 6.46 -7.40 5.88
C ASP A 64 5.24 -8.29 5.56
N PHE A 65 5.44 -9.61 5.55
CA PHE A 65 4.35 -10.60 5.56
C PHE A 65 3.99 -10.99 7.00
N GLU A 66 2.70 -11.00 7.34
CA GLU A 66 2.22 -11.31 8.69
C GLU A 66 2.54 -12.76 9.09
N HIS A 67 2.58 -13.71 8.14
CA HIS A 67 3.01 -15.10 8.32
C HIS A 67 3.66 -15.67 7.05
N LEU A 68 4.67 -16.55 7.18
CA LEU A 68 5.41 -17.15 6.04
C LEU A 68 4.61 -18.21 5.24
N GLY A 69 3.57 -18.79 5.85
CA GLY A 69 2.78 -19.88 5.25
C GLY A 69 1.86 -19.54 4.05
N PRO A 70 1.28 -18.33 3.87
CA PRO A 70 0.22 -18.15 2.88
C PRO A 70 0.55 -17.26 1.66
N ALA A 71 1.81 -16.89 1.42
CA ALA A 71 2.18 -16.18 0.17
C ALA A 71 1.98 -17.06 -1.09
N ALA A 72 2.13 -18.39 -0.98
CA ALA A 72 1.81 -19.31 -2.08
C ALA A 72 0.30 -19.32 -2.43
N LYS A 73 -0.58 -19.15 -1.44
CA LYS A 73 -2.04 -19.02 -1.66
C LYS A 73 -2.40 -17.69 -2.31
N ALA A 74 -1.67 -16.62 -1.99
CA ALA A 74 -1.86 -15.32 -2.63
C ALA A 74 -1.66 -15.37 -4.15
N ILE A 75 -0.55 -16.01 -4.55
CA ILE A 75 -0.18 -16.25 -5.94
C ILE A 75 -1.23 -17.10 -6.65
N ALA A 76 -1.67 -18.21 -6.03
CA ALA A 76 -2.69 -19.11 -6.59
C ALA A 76 -4.06 -18.43 -6.83
N HIS A 77 -4.36 -17.35 -6.11
CA HIS A 77 -5.61 -16.59 -6.25
C HIS A 77 -5.43 -15.28 -7.04
N GLY A 78 -4.37 -15.15 -7.84
CA GLY A 78 -4.19 -14.04 -8.78
C GLY A 78 -3.80 -12.71 -8.15
N GLY A 79 -3.27 -12.72 -6.92
CA GLY A 79 -2.61 -11.57 -6.32
C GLY A 79 -1.11 -11.61 -6.61
N GLY A 80 -0.60 -10.63 -7.35
CA GLY A 80 0.84 -10.47 -7.58
C GLY A 80 1.51 -9.58 -6.55
N TRP A 81 2.60 -10.03 -5.96
CA TRP A 81 3.57 -9.16 -5.28
C TRP A 81 4.88 -9.23 -6.03
N SER A 82 5.48 -8.06 -6.27
CA SER A 82 6.87 -7.96 -6.67
C SER A 82 7.56 -6.99 -5.72
N VAL A 83 8.64 -7.45 -5.10
CA VAL A 83 9.67 -6.59 -4.52
C VAL A 83 10.79 -6.49 -5.54
N SER A 84 11.38 -5.30 -5.70
CA SER A 84 12.46 -5.08 -6.68
C SER A 84 13.54 -6.16 -6.60
N GLU A 85 14.16 -6.50 -7.73
CA GLU A 85 14.96 -7.72 -8.01
C GLU A 85 16.04 -8.14 -6.98
N ASN A 86 16.39 -7.29 -6.00
CA ASN A 86 17.42 -7.56 -4.99
C ASN A 86 16.95 -7.39 -3.54
N HIS A 87 15.65 -7.27 -3.29
CA HIS A 87 15.14 -7.07 -1.93
C HIS A 87 14.27 -8.24 -1.48
N GLN A 88 14.58 -8.77 -0.29
CA GLN A 88 13.71 -9.69 0.44
C GLN A 88 12.97 -8.93 1.54
N LEU A 89 11.72 -9.32 1.79
CA LEU A 89 10.98 -8.83 2.95
C LEU A 89 11.61 -9.36 4.26
N PRO A 90 11.59 -8.59 5.35
CA PRO A 90 10.98 -7.26 5.50
C PRO A 90 11.76 -6.11 4.84
N LEU A 91 11.05 -5.13 4.27
CA LEU A 91 11.66 -3.85 3.84
C LEU A 91 11.56 -2.83 4.96
N PHE A 92 12.69 -2.47 5.56
CA PHE A 92 12.77 -1.38 6.53
C PHE A 92 12.97 -0.03 5.85
N PHE A 93 12.32 1.00 6.37
CA PHE A 93 12.46 2.38 5.86
C PHE A 93 12.24 3.40 6.97
N ARG A 94 12.61 4.66 6.72
CA ARG A 94 12.62 5.74 7.73
C ARG A 94 11.56 6.82 7.50
N GLY A 95 10.94 6.81 6.31
CA GLY A 95 10.15 7.93 5.82
C GLY A 95 11.02 9.07 5.30
N ARG A 96 10.50 9.82 4.33
CA ARG A 96 11.14 11.04 3.84
C ARG A 96 10.72 12.21 4.71
N ALA A 97 11.67 12.93 5.30
CA ALA A 97 11.37 14.14 6.06
C ALA A 97 10.68 15.20 5.18
N VAL A 98 9.56 15.72 5.67
CA VAL A 98 8.82 16.84 5.03
C VAL A 98 9.08 18.12 5.80
N ASN A 99 9.13 18.03 7.13
CA ASN A 99 9.56 19.07 8.05
C ASN A 99 10.02 18.39 9.37
N LYS A 100 10.37 19.18 10.40
CA LYS A 100 10.88 18.68 11.69
C LYS A 100 9.95 17.70 12.43
N ARG A 101 8.65 17.68 12.10
CA ARG A 101 7.60 16.94 12.83
C ARG A 101 6.79 16.02 11.92
N THR A 102 7.11 15.93 10.62
CA THR A 102 6.33 15.17 9.65
C THR A 102 7.24 14.41 8.70
N VAL A 103 6.90 13.15 8.47
CA VAL A 103 7.53 12.30 7.45
C VAL A 103 6.47 11.82 6.45
N HIS A 104 6.86 11.74 5.18
CA HIS A 104 6.14 11.01 4.15
C HIS A 104 6.55 9.54 4.26
N VAL A 105 5.62 8.66 4.60
CA VAL A 105 5.93 7.26 4.94
C VAL A 105 5.70 6.32 3.77
N ALA A 106 4.63 6.51 3.02
CA ALA A 106 4.26 5.63 1.92
C ALA A 106 3.53 6.40 0.83
N ARG A 107 3.61 5.88 -0.39
CA ARG A 107 2.85 6.36 -1.54
C ARG A 107 2.22 5.18 -2.25
N PHE A 108 0.91 5.19 -2.36
CA PHE A 108 0.19 4.33 -3.29
C PHE A 108 0.17 4.99 -4.65
N SER A 109 0.44 4.25 -5.71
CA SER A 109 0.51 4.78 -7.07
C SER A 109 -0.18 3.85 -8.04
N ALA A 110 -0.96 4.40 -8.96
CA ALA A 110 -1.41 3.70 -10.14
C ALA A 110 -1.36 4.65 -11.34
N THR A 111 -1.00 4.10 -12.50
CA THR A 111 -0.94 4.80 -13.79
C THR A 111 -2.17 4.45 -14.65
N SER A 112 -2.46 5.24 -15.67
CA SER A 112 -3.71 5.11 -16.48
C SER A 112 -3.86 3.76 -17.18
N ASP A 113 -2.76 3.08 -17.49
CA ASP A 113 -2.75 1.72 -18.05
C ASP A 113 -3.41 0.68 -17.13
N MET A 114 -3.50 0.94 -15.82
CA MET A 114 -4.21 0.06 -14.88
C MET A 114 -5.73 0.15 -14.94
N PHE A 115 -6.28 1.07 -15.73
CA PHE A 115 -7.72 1.37 -15.79
C PHE A 115 -8.23 1.40 -17.23
N VAL A 116 -7.60 0.64 -18.13
CA VAL A 116 -8.09 0.47 -19.51
C VAL A 116 -8.96 -0.77 -19.63
N LYS A 117 -9.80 -0.80 -20.67
CA LYS A 117 -10.68 -1.95 -20.96
C LYS A 117 -9.88 -3.24 -21.08
N GLY A 118 -10.35 -4.30 -20.42
CA GLY A 118 -9.73 -5.63 -20.44
C GLY A 118 -8.74 -5.87 -19.30
N VAL A 119 -8.28 -4.83 -18.59
CA VAL A 119 -7.45 -5.01 -17.39
C VAL A 119 -8.27 -5.68 -16.28
N PRO A 120 -7.72 -6.67 -15.57
CA PRO A 120 -8.37 -7.26 -14.42
C PRO A 120 -8.70 -6.20 -13.35
N SER A 121 -9.98 -6.05 -13.05
CA SER A 121 -10.44 -5.24 -11.92
C SER A 121 -10.10 -5.93 -10.61
N ALA A 122 -9.68 -5.16 -9.60
CA ALA A 122 -9.70 -5.64 -8.23
C ALA A 122 -11.16 -5.89 -7.78
N PRO A 123 -11.39 -6.71 -6.74
CA PRO A 123 -12.72 -6.89 -6.19
C PRO A 123 -13.33 -5.57 -5.73
N MET A 124 -14.65 -5.47 -5.88
CA MET A 124 -15.42 -4.31 -5.42
C MET A 124 -15.13 -4.04 -3.93
N PRO A 125 -14.88 -2.78 -3.54
CA PRO A 125 -14.67 -2.43 -2.14
C PRO A 125 -15.86 -2.86 -1.28
N THR A 126 -15.57 -3.45 -0.12
CA THR A 126 -16.61 -3.80 0.88
C THR A 126 -16.58 -2.81 2.02
N MET A 127 -17.76 -2.41 2.50
CA MET A 127 -17.86 -1.58 3.70
C MET A 127 -17.21 -2.29 4.89
N LYS A 128 -16.26 -1.61 5.53
CA LYS A 128 -15.63 -2.06 6.77
C LYS A 128 -16.25 -1.33 7.94
N ARG A 129 -16.89 -2.07 8.87
CA ARG A 129 -17.57 -1.51 10.05
C ARG A 129 -16.66 -0.61 10.92
N LYS A 130 -15.37 -0.93 11.00
CA LYS A 130 -14.39 -0.13 11.75
C LYS A 130 -13.92 1.14 11.05
N ALA A 131 -14.12 1.26 9.74
CA ALA A 131 -13.72 2.46 9.01
C ALA A 131 -14.81 3.51 9.12
N THR A 132 -14.42 4.74 9.45
CA THR A 132 -15.29 5.90 9.55
C THR A 132 -15.29 6.72 8.26
N LEU A 133 -14.29 6.50 7.40
CA LEU A 133 -14.21 7.07 6.05
C LEU A 133 -14.05 5.95 5.01
N HIS A 134 -14.88 6.01 3.96
CA HIS A 134 -14.78 5.18 2.77
C HIS A 134 -14.65 6.09 1.56
N ALA A 135 -13.45 6.18 0.99
CA ALA A 135 -13.13 7.09 -0.10
C ALA A 135 -12.99 6.33 -1.43
N ILE A 136 -13.53 6.90 -2.50
CA ILE A 136 -13.25 6.48 -3.87
C ILE A 136 -12.38 7.56 -4.51
N VAL A 137 -11.14 7.20 -4.82
CA VAL A 137 -10.19 8.10 -5.46
C VAL A 137 -10.31 7.94 -6.97
N ALA A 138 -10.45 9.04 -7.70
CA ALA A 138 -10.51 8.99 -9.15
C ALA A 138 -9.25 8.34 -9.75
N ALA A 139 -9.45 7.38 -10.65
CA ALA A 139 -8.40 6.83 -11.48
C ALA A 139 -7.68 7.94 -12.28
N PRO A 140 -6.40 7.73 -12.63
CA PRO A 140 -5.65 8.73 -13.37
C PRO A 140 -6.15 8.88 -14.81
N ALA A 141 -6.25 10.13 -15.27
CA ALA A 141 -6.37 10.43 -16.69
C ALA A 141 -5.12 9.96 -17.46
N GLN A 142 -5.24 9.88 -18.79
CA GLN A 142 -4.12 9.52 -19.67
C GLN A 142 -2.87 10.38 -19.37
N SER A 143 -1.69 9.73 -19.37
CA SER A 143 -0.38 10.34 -19.10
C SER A 143 -0.22 10.88 -17.66
N LYS A 144 -1.14 10.55 -16.76
CA LYS A 144 -1.03 10.85 -15.33
C LYS A 144 -0.93 9.58 -14.50
N ALA A 145 -0.49 9.77 -13.26
CA ALA A 145 -0.60 8.83 -12.18
C ALA A 145 -1.47 9.42 -11.07
N THR A 146 -2.28 8.58 -10.44
CA THR A 146 -2.96 8.90 -9.19
C THR A 146 -2.06 8.40 -8.07
N HIS A 147 -1.70 9.31 -7.16
CA HIS A 147 -0.93 9.00 -5.97
C HIS A 147 -1.77 9.23 -4.73
N VAL A 148 -1.66 8.36 -3.73
CA VAL A 148 -2.12 8.61 -2.36
C VAL A 148 -0.89 8.63 -1.47
N ASP A 149 -0.47 9.83 -1.07
CA ASP A 149 0.68 10.06 -0.20
C ASP A 149 0.24 9.97 1.25
N ILE A 150 0.96 9.18 2.05
CA ILE A 150 0.70 8.97 3.47
C ILE A 150 1.73 9.74 4.30
N PHE A 151 1.25 10.54 5.24
CA PHE A 151 2.09 11.33 6.13
C PHE A 151 1.83 10.97 7.59
N LEU A 152 2.93 10.82 8.34
CA LEU A 152 2.91 10.64 9.79
C LEU A 152 3.47 11.89 10.45
N SER A 153 2.74 12.44 11.43
CA SER A 153 3.19 13.60 12.21
C SER A 153 3.01 13.41 13.71
N ASN A 154 3.93 13.99 14.48
CA ASN A 154 3.97 13.81 15.94
C ASN A 154 3.31 14.95 16.73
N VAL A 155 2.78 15.98 16.06
CA VAL A 155 2.28 17.19 16.75
C VAL A 155 0.88 17.59 16.29
N ARG A 156 0.64 17.60 14.99
CA ARG A 156 -0.66 17.96 14.40
C ARG A 156 -0.85 17.24 13.06
N PRO A 157 -2.09 17.09 12.56
CA PRO A 157 -2.33 16.62 11.21
C PRO A 157 -1.54 17.43 10.18
N TYR A 158 -0.96 16.76 9.18
CA TYR A 158 -0.20 17.43 8.14
C TYR A 158 -1.01 17.59 6.87
N TRP A 159 -1.15 18.85 6.42
CA TRP A 159 -1.80 19.20 5.16
C TRP A 159 -0.91 20.21 4.41
N LYS A 160 -0.38 19.84 3.23
CA LYS A 160 0.57 20.69 2.47
C LYS A 160 -0.05 22.04 2.04
N ASN A 161 -1.36 22.08 1.85
CA ASN A 161 -2.16 23.30 1.66
C ASN A 161 -3.63 22.96 1.97
N GLU A 162 -4.04 23.11 3.22
CA GLU A 162 -5.31 22.58 3.70
C GLU A 162 -6.53 23.12 2.93
N SER A 163 -6.58 24.43 2.66
CA SER A 163 -7.69 25.05 1.93
C SER A 163 -7.83 24.49 0.52
N LYS A 164 -6.71 24.30 -0.21
CA LYS A 164 -6.74 23.68 -1.54
C LYS A 164 -7.13 22.21 -1.51
N LEU A 165 -6.74 21.48 -0.47
CA LEU A 165 -7.09 20.07 -0.31
C LEU A 165 -8.58 19.91 -0.02
N ARG A 166 -9.15 20.75 0.85
CA ARG A 166 -10.59 20.77 1.15
C ARG A 166 -11.42 21.11 -0.08
N ALA A 167 -11.01 22.13 -0.84
CA ALA A 167 -11.70 22.52 -2.07
C ALA A 167 -11.72 21.42 -3.15
N ARG A 168 -10.84 20.41 -3.04
CA ARG A 168 -10.72 19.30 -4.00
C ARG A 168 -11.12 17.96 -3.42
N ASP A 169 -11.62 17.94 -2.18
CA ASP A 169 -11.87 16.73 -1.39
C ASP A 169 -10.69 15.74 -1.44
N ALA A 170 -9.47 16.27 -1.32
CA ALA A 170 -8.24 15.54 -1.63
C ALA A 170 -7.49 15.00 -0.39
N GLY A 171 -8.05 15.18 0.80
CA GLY A 171 -7.42 14.77 2.06
C GLY A 171 -8.30 13.81 2.84
N MET A 172 -7.69 12.76 3.39
CA MET A 172 -8.34 11.70 4.15
C MET A 172 -7.70 11.62 5.53
N GLY A 173 -8.52 11.68 6.58
CA GLY A 173 -8.07 11.69 7.97
C GLY A 173 -8.25 13.04 8.67
N PRO A 174 -7.58 13.25 9.81
CA PRO A 174 -6.52 12.41 10.37
C PRO A 174 -7.02 11.12 11.05
N ILE A 175 -6.17 10.10 11.15
CA ILE A 175 -6.30 9.05 12.18
C ILE A 175 -5.34 9.41 13.31
N VAL A 176 -5.84 9.40 14.55
CA VAL A 176 -5.03 9.65 15.76
C VAL A 176 -4.89 8.36 16.54
N ASN A 177 -3.66 8.00 16.93
CA ASN A 177 -3.42 6.81 17.76
C ASN A 177 -3.25 7.17 19.24
N SER A 178 -3.08 6.17 20.12
CA SER A 178 -2.97 6.41 21.56
C SER A 178 -1.67 7.09 22.00
N ALA A 179 -0.70 7.29 21.09
CA ALA A 179 0.51 8.05 21.34
C ALA A 179 0.38 9.53 20.90
N GLY A 180 -0.79 9.96 20.44
CA GLY A 180 -1.01 11.32 19.95
C GLY A 180 -0.32 11.61 18.61
N MET A 181 0.06 10.58 17.86
CA MET A 181 0.55 10.74 16.48
C MET A 181 -0.63 10.81 15.51
N TYR A 182 -0.42 11.47 14.38
CA TYR A 182 -1.42 11.74 13.36
C TYR A 182 -1.01 11.09 12.04
N LEU A 183 -1.87 10.25 11.49
CA LEU A 183 -1.74 9.71 10.14
C LEU A 183 -2.73 10.42 9.21
N THR A 184 -2.24 10.95 8.10
CA THR A 184 -3.05 11.63 7.08
C THR A 184 -2.71 11.06 5.71
N ALA A 185 -3.70 11.01 4.82
CA ALA A 185 -3.50 10.61 3.43
C ALA A 185 -3.98 11.72 2.50
N ILE A 186 -3.22 11.96 1.43
CA ILE A 186 -3.55 13.03 0.46
C ILE A 186 -3.47 12.45 -0.95
N ASN A 187 -4.55 12.54 -1.72
CA ASN A 187 -4.53 12.13 -3.12
C ASN A 187 -4.10 13.27 -4.05
N TYR A 188 -3.32 12.90 -5.06
CA TYR A 188 -2.86 13.77 -6.12
C TYR A 188 -3.01 13.06 -7.46
N GLN A 189 -3.31 13.81 -8.51
CA GLN A 189 -3.04 13.38 -9.87
C GLN A 189 -1.89 14.20 -10.43
N ARG A 190 -0.83 13.54 -10.90
CA ARG A 190 0.38 14.19 -11.42
C ARG A 190 0.75 13.59 -12.78
N PRO A 191 1.38 14.35 -13.68
CA PRO A 191 1.97 13.78 -14.88
C PRO A 191 2.96 12.67 -14.52
N THR A 192 2.90 11.54 -15.23
CA THR A 192 3.76 10.38 -14.96
C THR A 192 5.24 10.72 -15.09
N LEU A 193 5.59 11.71 -15.91
CA LEU A 193 6.97 12.15 -16.12
C LEU A 193 7.54 12.98 -14.96
N GLU A 194 6.70 13.64 -14.16
CA GLU A 194 7.19 14.45 -13.02
C GLU A 194 7.61 13.59 -11.84
N GLN A 195 6.88 12.48 -11.60
CA GLN A 195 7.13 11.55 -10.50
C GLN A 195 6.99 10.13 -11.03
N PRO A 196 7.97 9.66 -11.81
CA PRO A 196 7.91 8.36 -12.44
C PRO A 196 7.83 7.29 -11.37
N ASP A 197 6.90 6.38 -11.59
CA ASP A 197 6.84 5.13 -10.85
C ASP A 197 8.19 4.40 -10.99
N PRO A 198 8.82 3.97 -9.89
CA PRO A 198 10.15 3.35 -9.92
C PRO A 198 10.20 1.97 -10.61
N PHE A 199 9.05 1.39 -10.99
CA PHE A 199 8.96 0.10 -11.67
C PHE A 199 8.76 0.22 -13.19
N GLY A 200 8.34 1.38 -13.71
CA GLY A 200 8.04 1.53 -15.14
C GLY A 200 6.97 0.56 -15.64
N ASP A 201 7.11 0.10 -16.89
CA ASP A 201 6.29 -0.97 -17.47
C ASP A 201 6.87 -2.34 -17.10
N VAL A 202 6.17 -3.08 -16.23
CA VAL A 202 6.54 -4.44 -15.82
C VAL A 202 5.85 -5.52 -16.65
N ARG A 203 4.94 -5.14 -17.56
CA ARG A 203 4.24 -6.06 -18.46
C ARG A 203 5.14 -6.54 -19.58
N GLY A 204 6.07 -5.70 -20.05
CA GLY A 204 7.05 -6.05 -21.08
C GLY A 204 6.42 -6.50 -22.41
N GLY A 205 5.22 -6.02 -22.74
CA GLY A 205 4.50 -6.39 -23.96
C GLY A 205 3.62 -7.64 -23.89
N VAL A 206 3.61 -8.37 -22.76
CA VAL A 206 2.73 -9.55 -22.58
C VAL A 206 1.24 -9.15 -22.74
N PRO A 207 0.41 -9.93 -23.46
CA PRO A 207 -1.01 -9.63 -23.62
C PRO A 207 -1.73 -9.47 -22.29
N ILE A 208 -2.69 -8.53 -22.20
CA ILE A 208 -3.42 -8.23 -20.97
C ILE A 208 -4.12 -9.49 -20.40
N ALA A 209 -4.64 -10.37 -21.27
CA ALA A 209 -5.31 -11.61 -20.86
C ALA A 209 -4.40 -12.57 -20.07
N GLU A 210 -3.09 -12.50 -20.30
CA GLU A 210 -2.07 -13.32 -19.63
C GLU A 210 -1.47 -12.61 -18.40
N CYS A 211 -1.97 -11.41 -18.09
CA CYS A 211 -1.52 -10.63 -16.96
C CYS A 211 -2.49 -10.71 -15.78
N VAL A 212 -1.99 -10.32 -14.61
CA VAL A 212 -2.73 -10.11 -13.37
C VAL A 212 -2.42 -8.74 -12.80
N ARG A 213 -3.35 -8.18 -12.04
CA ARG A 213 -3.07 -7.03 -11.20
C ARG A 213 -2.17 -7.46 -10.04
N GLY A 214 -1.20 -6.64 -9.68
CA GLY A 214 -0.29 -6.87 -8.57
C GLY A 214 0.24 -5.58 -7.98
N ILE A 215 1.05 -5.70 -6.92
CA ILE A 215 1.73 -4.59 -6.26
C ILE A 215 3.24 -4.72 -6.41
N GLY A 216 3.88 -3.70 -6.96
CA GLY A 216 5.31 -3.46 -6.86
C GLY A 216 5.62 -2.63 -5.61
N ALA A 217 6.54 -3.09 -4.76
CA ALA A 217 6.97 -2.34 -3.57
C ALA A 217 8.49 -2.05 -3.56
N LYS A 218 8.86 -0.78 -3.33
CA LYS A 218 10.26 -0.32 -3.31
C LYS A 218 10.44 0.84 -2.34
N VAL A 219 11.55 0.85 -1.59
CA VAL A 219 11.93 2.01 -0.80
C VAL A 219 12.58 3.05 -1.71
N ASP A 220 12.02 4.25 -1.74
CA ASP A 220 12.57 5.41 -2.44
C ASP A 220 13.92 5.79 -1.83
N PRO A 221 14.91 6.26 -2.62
CA PRO A 221 16.18 6.76 -2.07
C PRO A 221 16.01 7.86 -1.01
N ALA A 222 14.93 8.65 -1.07
CA ALA A 222 14.61 9.66 -0.05
C ALA A 222 13.98 9.07 1.23
N GLY A 223 13.71 7.76 1.27
CA GLY A 223 13.41 7.00 2.49
C GLY A 223 11.95 6.59 2.71
N PHE A 224 11.02 6.87 1.80
CA PHE A 224 9.61 6.47 1.90
C PHE A 224 9.31 5.23 1.05
N LEU A 225 8.20 4.54 1.31
CA LEU A 225 7.80 3.33 0.59
C LEU A 225 6.90 3.64 -0.62
N TRP A 226 7.30 3.23 -1.82
CA TRP A 226 6.40 3.13 -2.98
C TRP A 226 5.61 1.82 -2.94
N MET A 227 4.32 1.93 -3.24
CA MET A 227 3.37 0.83 -3.39
C MET A 227 2.63 1.05 -4.72
N CYS A 228 3.08 0.41 -5.79
CA CYS A 228 2.62 0.66 -7.14
C CYS A 228 1.71 -0.46 -7.62
N GLU A 229 0.47 -0.15 -7.99
CA GLU A 229 -0.37 -1.11 -8.70
C GLU A 229 0.14 -1.30 -10.12
N LYS A 230 0.33 -2.56 -10.51
CA LYS A 230 0.92 -2.95 -11.79
C LYS A 230 0.18 -4.09 -12.45
N LEU A 231 0.23 -4.11 -13.77
CA LEU A 231 -0.19 -5.22 -14.59
C LEU A 231 1.04 -6.09 -14.82
N MET A 232 1.06 -7.26 -14.19
CA MET A 232 2.21 -8.17 -14.18
C MET A 232 1.89 -9.43 -14.98
N PRO A 233 2.83 -9.95 -15.79
CA PRO A 233 2.67 -11.27 -16.41
C PRO A 233 2.46 -12.33 -15.32
N ARG A 234 1.53 -13.28 -15.54
CA ARG A 234 1.29 -14.37 -14.56
C ARG A 234 2.55 -15.19 -14.26
N SER A 235 3.43 -15.33 -15.25
CA SER A 235 4.72 -16.00 -15.11
C SER A 235 5.66 -15.33 -14.10
N HIS A 236 5.61 -14.00 -13.96
CA HIS A 236 6.48 -13.25 -13.03
C HIS A 236 5.97 -13.31 -11.58
N VAL A 237 4.69 -13.58 -11.39
CA VAL A 237 4.08 -13.70 -10.05
C VAL A 237 4.32 -15.08 -9.45
N ALA A 238 4.44 -16.12 -10.28
CA ALA A 238 4.70 -17.48 -9.82
C ALA A 238 6.16 -17.71 -9.34
N SER A 239 7.09 -16.79 -9.65
CA SER A 239 8.53 -16.98 -9.45
C SER A 239 9.12 -16.32 -8.19
N THR A 240 8.35 -15.57 -7.40
CA THR A 240 8.86 -15.02 -6.14
C THR A 240 9.01 -16.15 -5.11
N SER A 241 10.18 -16.79 -5.11
CA SER A 241 10.56 -17.82 -4.15
C SER A 241 10.43 -17.30 -2.73
N LEU A 242 9.72 -18.05 -1.88
CA LEU A 242 9.66 -17.79 -0.44
C LEU A 242 11.06 -17.70 0.15
N PRO A 243 11.30 -16.83 1.15
CA PRO A 243 12.55 -16.87 1.91
C PRO A 243 12.68 -18.24 2.59
N PRO A 244 13.90 -18.81 2.68
CA PRO A 244 14.11 -20.03 3.44
C PRO A 244 13.70 -19.81 4.91
N PRO A 245 13.19 -20.82 5.61
CA PRO A 245 12.85 -20.69 7.02
C PRO A 245 14.07 -20.23 7.83
N PRO A 246 13.89 -19.47 8.92
CA PRO A 246 14.99 -19.10 9.80
C PRO A 246 15.75 -20.35 10.25
N ARG A 247 17.08 -20.35 10.11
CA ARG A 247 17.92 -21.43 10.66
C ARG A 247 17.63 -21.54 12.16
N GLY A 248 16.97 -22.62 12.57
CA GLY A 248 16.58 -22.88 13.96
C GLY A 248 15.10 -23.20 14.18
N ALA A 249 14.23 -23.08 13.18
CA ALA A 249 12.87 -23.60 13.31
C ALA A 249 12.90 -25.14 13.29
N PRO A 250 12.35 -25.85 14.30
CA PRO A 250 12.24 -27.30 14.26
C PRO A 250 11.38 -27.70 13.05
N PRO A 251 11.67 -28.84 12.41
CA PRO A 251 10.92 -29.29 11.24
C PRO A 251 9.43 -29.39 11.58
N ALA A 252 8.59 -28.85 10.70
CA ALA A 252 7.15 -28.93 10.85
C ALA A 252 6.75 -30.41 10.98
N ARG A 253 6.04 -30.75 12.06
CA ARG A 253 5.50 -32.11 12.22
C ARG A 253 4.52 -32.39 11.07
N PRO A 254 4.57 -33.58 10.46
CA PRO A 254 3.61 -33.95 9.44
C PRO A 254 2.20 -33.91 10.04
N SER A 255 1.27 -33.25 9.34
CA SER A 255 -0.13 -33.27 9.70
C SER A 255 -0.68 -34.70 9.61
N PRO A 256 -1.55 -35.13 10.54
CA PRO A 256 -2.17 -36.44 10.46
C PRO A 256 -3.08 -36.49 9.23
N ALA A 257 -2.97 -37.58 8.48
CA ALA A 257 -3.85 -37.87 7.35
C ALA A 257 -5.29 -38.05 7.85
N CYS A 258 -6.24 -37.45 7.13
CA CYS A 258 -7.64 -37.86 7.12
C CYS A 258 -7.92 -38.53 5.77
#